data_AF-A0A9E3IXM8-F1
#
_entry.id   AF-A0A9E3IXM8-F1
#
_cell.length_a   1.000
_cell.length_b   1.000
_cell.length_c   1.000
_cell.angle_alpha   90.00
_cell.angle_beta   90.00
_cell.angle_gamma   90.00
#
_symmetry.space_group_name_H-M   'P 1'
#
loop_
_entity.id
_entity.type
_entity.pdbx_description
1 polymer ?
#
loop_
_entity_poly.entity_id
_entity_poly.type
_entity_poly.pdbx_seq_one_letter_code
_entity_poly.pdbx_strand_id
1 'polypeptide(L)'
;MKIVLIALAASFAAASVASASDKVTDVDFLKANRCKGLASQINGVVDPASLDAFIKAERGARAAYVVERADDEFQRARKEARSADRKDRLTAELTGACQAYVAGGPSLAKQ
;
A
#
# COMPACT_ATOMS: atom_id res chain seq x y z
N MET A 1 -42.40 -17.30 -22.35
CA MET A 1 -41.85 -17.92 -21.13
C MET A 1 -40.37 -17.58 -21.04
N LYS A 2 -39.93 -17.16 -19.86
CA LYS A 2 -38.58 -16.70 -19.52
C LYS A 2 -37.56 -17.84 -19.61
N ILE A 3 -36.41 -17.60 -20.25
CA ILE A 3 -35.19 -18.44 -20.15
C ILE A 3 -34.01 -17.45 -20.09
N VAL A 4 -33.60 -17.06 -18.87
CA VAL A 4 -32.41 -17.53 -18.13
C VAL A 4 -31.08 -17.01 -18.70
N LEU A 5 -30.62 -15.96 -18.03
CA LEU A 5 -29.24 -15.57 -17.67
C LEU A 5 -28.11 -16.47 -18.21
N ILE A 6 -27.22 -15.88 -19.00
CA ILE A 6 -25.83 -16.32 -19.11
C ILE A 6 -24.95 -15.17 -18.63
N ALA A 7 -24.50 -15.30 -17.39
CA ALA A 7 -23.42 -14.51 -16.83
C ALA A 7 -22.12 -14.87 -17.57
N LEU A 8 -21.45 -13.88 -18.15
CA LEU A 8 -20.08 -14.05 -18.62
C LEU A 8 -19.29 -12.75 -18.48
N ALA A 9 -18.07 -12.93 -17.98
CA ALA A 9 -16.92 -12.03 -18.07
C ALA A 9 -16.85 -10.84 -17.10
N ALA A 10 -16.32 -11.11 -15.91
CA ALA A 10 -15.10 -10.44 -15.47
C ALA A 10 -14.38 -11.36 -14.50
N SER A 11 -13.50 -12.21 -15.01
CA SER A 11 -12.43 -12.78 -14.21
C SER A 11 -11.55 -11.63 -13.75
N PHE A 12 -11.92 -10.99 -12.63
CA PHE A 12 -10.96 -10.27 -11.82
C PHE A 12 -9.95 -11.32 -11.39
N ALA A 13 -8.81 -11.34 -12.07
CA ALA A 13 -7.60 -11.85 -11.48
C ALA A 13 -7.38 -11.02 -10.22
N ALA A 14 -7.94 -11.48 -9.10
CA ALA A 14 -7.40 -11.17 -7.81
C ALA A 14 -5.95 -11.59 -7.92
N ALA A 15 -5.06 -10.60 -8.11
CA ALA A 15 -3.64 -10.81 -7.95
C ALA A 15 -3.51 -11.52 -6.61
N SER A 16 -3.14 -12.80 -6.69
CA SER A 16 -2.88 -13.65 -5.55
C SER A 16 -2.14 -12.80 -4.54
N VAL A 17 -2.78 -12.54 -3.39
CA VAL A 17 -2.08 -12.08 -2.21
C VAL A 17 -1.02 -13.13 -1.98
N ALA A 18 0.20 -12.83 -2.43
CA ALA A 18 1.33 -13.71 -2.27
C ALA A 18 1.59 -13.76 -0.77
N SER A 19 0.94 -14.72 -0.11
CA SER A 19 1.27 -15.16 1.24
C SER A 19 2.65 -15.82 1.16
N ALA A 20 3.69 -15.00 1.12
CA ALA A 20 5.07 -15.42 1.04
C ALA A 20 5.91 -14.56 1.99
N SER A 21 6.26 -15.19 3.11
CA SER A 21 7.01 -14.70 4.27
C SER A 21 6.20 -13.88 5.28
N ASP A 22 6.10 -14.44 6.50
CA ASP A 22 5.62 -13.83 7.75
C ASP A 22 6.55 -12.70 8.26
N LYS A 23 7.35 -12.10 7.36
CA LYS A 23 8.40 -11.14 7.65
C LYS A 23 8.31 -10.02 6.65
N VAL A 24 8.05 -8.81 7.15
CA VAL A 24 8.07 -7.59 6.34
C VAL A 24 9.47 -7.41 5.74
N THR A 25 9.54 -7.27 4.42
CA THR A 25 10.81 -7.05 3.72
C THR A 25 11.18 -5.57 3.66
N ASP A 26 12.42 -5.25 3.32
CA ASP A 26 12.83 -3.86 3.07
C ASP A 26 12.03 -3.24 1.93
N VAL A 27 11.67 -4.04 0.92
CA VAL A 27 10.81 -3.61 -0.19
C VAL A 27 9.41 -3.23 0.29
N ASP A 28 8.85 -4.00 1.22
CA ASP A 28 7.54 -3.68 1.82
C ASP A 28 7.61 -2.42 2.67
N PHE A 29 8.70 -2.22 3.41
CA PHE A 29 8.94 -1.00 4.16
C PHE A 29 9.02 0.23 3.23
N LEU A 30 9.74 0.13 2.11
CA LEU A 30 9.81 1.21 1.11
C LEU A 30 8.44 1.49 0.48
N LYS A 31 7.69 0.45 0.09
CA LYS A 31 6.34 0.58 -0.47
C LYS A 31 5.36 1.21 0.51
N ALA A 32 5.42 0.85 1.80
CA ALA A 32 4.58 1.47 2.81
C ALA A 32 4.86 2.98 2.95
N ASN A 33 6.14 3.39 2.89
CA ASN A 33 6.50 4.81 2.91
C ASN A 33 6.04 5.56 1.65
N ARG A 34 6.13 4.93 0.47
CA ARG A 34 5.54 5.44 -0.77
C ARG A 34 4.03 5.64 -0.62
N CYS A 35 3.32 4.64 -0.12
CA CYS A 35 1.88 4.70 0.16
C CYS A 35 1.53 5.84 1.11
N LYS A 36 2.31 6.05 2.17
CA LYS A 36 2.11 7.16 3.11
C LYS A 36 2.29 8.51 2.41
N GLY A 37 3.26 8.62 1.51
CA GLY A 37 3.48 9.82 0.70
C GLY A 37 2.28 10.16 -0.18
N LEU A 38 1.71 9.15 -0.86
CA LEU A 38 0.50 9.32 -1.66
C LEU A 38 -0.71 9.71 -0.79
N ALA A 39 -0.95 8.98 0.30
CA ALA A 39 -2.07 9.21 1.21
C ALA A 39 -2.01 10.58 1.90
N SER A 40 -0.82 11.15 2.07
CA SER A 40 -0.65 12.50 2.62
C SER A 40 -1.15 13.63 1.71
N GLN A 41 -1.42 13.36 0.44
CA GLN A 41 -1.93 14.35 -0.53
C GLN A 41 -3.28 13.94 -1.13
N ILE A 42 -3.54 12.64 -1.26
CA ILE A 42 -4.81 12.10 -1.78
C ILE A 42 -5.70 11.72 -0.60
N ASN A 43 -6.46 12.69 -0.13
CA ASN A 43 -7.34 12.52 1.03
C ASN A 43 -8.53 11.61 0.72
N GLY A 44 -9.02 10.89 1.74
CA GLY A 44 -10.27 10.12 1.68
C GLY A 44 -10.17 8.72 1.07
N VAL A 45 -8.96 8.27 0.70
CA VAL A 45 -8.75 6.94 0.08
C VAL A 45 -8.11 5.96 1.07
N VAL A 46 -6.99 6.36 1.69
CA VAL A 46 -6.31 5.62 2.75
C VAL A 46 -5.93 6.63 3.83
N ASP A 47 -6.14 6.26 5.09
CA ASP A 47 -5.71 7.08 6.21
C ASP A 47 -4.17 7.01 6.35
N PRO A 48 -3.42 8.11 6.18
CA PRO A 48 -1.97 8.11 6.34
C PRO A 48 -1.51 7.69 7.75
N ALA A 49 -2.34 7.83 8.78
CA ALA A 49 -1.99 7.40 10.14
C ALA A 49 -1.90 5.87 10.26
N SER A 50 -2.74 5.13 9.53
CA SER A 50 -2.69 3.66 9.49
C SER A 50 -1.35 3.15 8.92
N LEU A 51 -0.85 3.79 7.86
CA LEU A 51 0.44 3.49 7.25
C LEU A 51 1.62 3.90 8.15
N ASP A 52 1.49 5.02 8.85
CA ASP A 52 2.50 5.48 9.81
C ASP A 52 2.70 4.48 10.97
N ALA A 53 1.63 3.84 11.44
CA ALA A 53 1.71 2.81 12.47
C ALA A 53 2.54 1.61 12.00
N PHE A 54 2.27 1.10 10.78
CA PHE A 54 3.05 0.02 10.17
C PHE A 54 4.54 0.41 10.02
N ILE A 55 4.81 1.60 9.48
CA ILE A 55 6.18 2.08 9.27
C ILE A 55 6.93 2.19 10.61
N LYS A 56 6.28 2.70 11.66
CA LYS A 56 6.89 2.82 12.99
C LYS A 56 7.25 1.47 13.60
N ALA A 57 6.37 0.48 13.46
CA ALA A 57 6.61 -0.87 13.96
C ALA A 57 7.84 -1.51 13.30
N GLU A 58 7.99 -1.29 12.00
CA GLU A 58 9.03 -1.95 11.19
C GLU A 58 10.36 -1.21 11.18
N ARG A 59 10.38 0.10 11.45
CA ARG A 59 11.57 0.96 11.32
C ARG A 59 12.77 0.49 12.13
N GLY A 60 12.54 0.01 13.35
CA GLY A 60 13.63 -0.37 14.28
C GLY A 60 14.46 -1.55 13.81
N ALA A 61 13.91 -2.39 12.93
CA ALA A 61 14.60 -3.56 12.36
C ALA A 61 15.38 -3.25 11.07
N ARG A 62 15.33 -2.00 10.57
CA ARG A 62 15.89 -1.62 9.26
C ARG A 62 17.26 -0.98 9.38
N ALA A 63 18.12 -1.28 8.42
CA ALA A 63 19.39 -0.58 8.27
C ALA A 63 19.16 0.89 7.92
N ALA A 64 20.09 1.77 8.33
CA ALA A 64 19.96 3.22 8.14
C ALA A 64 19.73 3.62 6.67
N TYR A 65 20.44 2.97 5.73
CA TYR A 65 20.30 3.26 4.29
C TYR A 65 18.91 2.89 3.74
N VAL A 66 18.21 1.92 4.35
CA VAL A 66 16.84 1.55 3.99
C VAL A 66 15.87 2.62 4.48
N VAL A 67 16.10 3.16 5.69
CA VAL A 67 15.31 4.24 6.26
C VAL A 67 15.46 5.53 5.46
N GLU A 68 16.68 5.87 5.02
CA GLU A 68 16.93 7.02 4.16
C GLU A 68 16.21 6.89 2.81
N ARG A 69 16.36 5.73 2.13
CA ARG A 69 15.61 5.44 0.90
C ARG A 69 14.10 5.49 1.09
N ALA A 70 13.61 5.11 2.26
CA ALA A 70 12.18 5.16 2.56
C ALA A 70 11.67 6.60 2.64
N ASP A 71 12.46 7.53 3.21
CA ASP A 71 12.11 8.95 3.18
C ASP A 71 12.12 9.47 1.74
N ASP A 72 13.10 9.09 0.92
CA ASP A 72 13.11 9.47 -0.50
C ASP A 72 11.85 9.01 -1.24
N GLU A 73 11.42 7.76 -1.03
CA GLU A 73 10.18 7.22 -1.61
C GLU A 73 8.94 7.97 -1.12
N PHE A 74 8.89 8.33 0.17
CA PHE A 74 7.82 9.16 0.72
C PHE A 74 7.79 10.55 0.06
N GLN A 75 8.93 11.25 -0.03
CA GLN A 75 9.00 12.58 -0.64
C GLN A 75 8.67 12.54 -2.12
N ARG A 76 9.14 11.52 -2.84
CA ARG A 76 8.84 11.29 -4.25
C ARG A 76 7.35 11.08 -4.47
N ALA A 77 6.75 10.15 -3.73
CA ALA A 77 5.32 9.88 -3.80
C ALA A 77 4.48 11.12 -3.49
N ARG A 78 4.86 11.88 -2.46
CA ARG A 78 4.19 13.13 -2.09
C ARG A 78 4.24 14.15 -3.22
N LYS A 79 5.37 14.27 -3.93
CA LYS A 79 5.48 15.12 -5.13
C LYS A 79 4.64 14.57 -6.29
N GLU A 80 4.64 13.26 -6.49
CA GLU A 80 3.87 12.60 -7.56
C GLU A 80 2.37 12.87 -7.43
N ALA A 81 1.85 12.77 -6.20
CA ALA A 81 0.44 12.95 -5.86
C ALA A 81 -0.08 14.40 -6.01
N ARG A 82 0.81 15.39 -6.17
CA ARG A 82 0.40 16.78 -6.47
C ARG A 82 0.03 16.98 -7.94
N SER A 83 0.42 16.07 -8.82
CA SER A 83 0.06 16.14 -10.25
C SER A 83 -1.38 15.64 -10.44
N ALA A 84 -2.24 16.51 -10.98
CA ALA A 84 -3.63 16.19 -11.25
C ALA A 84 -3.78 15.05 -12.27
N ASP A 85 -2.92 15.01 -13.29
CA ASP A 85 -2.99 14.05 -14.40
C ASP A 85 -2.76 12.58 -13.97
N ARG A 86 -2.16 12.37 -12.80
CA ARG A 86 -1.85 11.02 -12.28
C ARG A 86 -2.76 10.59 -11.14
N LYS A 87 -3.72 11.44 -10.75
CA LYS A 87 -4.52 11.23 -9.53
C LYS A 87 -5.29 9.92 -9.55
N ASP A 88 -5.91 9.55 -10.67
CA ASP A 88 -6.71 8.32 -10.77
C ASP A 88 -5.84 7.07 -10.63
N ARG A 89 -4.68 7.05 -11.30
CA ARG A 89 -3.71 5.95 -11.20
C ARG A 89 -3.16 5.81 -9.78
N LEU A 90 -2.79 6.92 -9.14
CA LEU A 90 -2.26 6.92 -7.78
C LEU A 90 -3.35 6.58 -6.74
N THR A 91 -4.60 6.92 -7.02
CA THR A 91 -5.75 6.47 -6.23
C THR A 91 -5.94 4.96 -6.34
N ALA A 92 -5.79 4.39 -7.54
CA ALA A 92 -5.81 2.93 -7.71
C ALA A 92 -4.65 2.22 -7.00
N GLU A 93 -3.47 2.86 -6.90
CA GLU A 93 -2.36 2.35 -6.10
C GLU A 93 -2.73 2.31 -4.60
N LEU A 94 -3.38 3.37 -4.10
CA LEU A 94 -3.87 3.46 -2.72
C LEU A 94 -4.97 2.43 -2.41
N THR A 95 -5.93 2.23 -3.30
CA THR A 95 -7.02 1.25 -3.10
C THR A 95 -6.61 -0.20 -3.39
N GLY A 96 -5.49 -0.41 -4.08
CA GLY A 96 -4.92 -1.72 -4.37
C GLY A 96 -3.74 -2.04 -3.46
N ALA A 97 -2.53 -1.81 -3.98
CA ALA A 97 -1.28 -2.25 -3.36
C ALA A 97 -1.11 -1.74 -1.92
N CYS A 98 -1.53 -0.50 -1.63
CA CYS A 98 -1.34 0.09 -0.30
C CYS A 98 -2.22 -0.53 0.79
N GLN A 99 -3.31 -1.21 0.44
CA GLN A 99 -4.18 -1.87 1.42
C GLN A 99 -3.46 -2.96 2.22
N ALA A 100 -2.40 -3.55 1.65
CA ALA A 100 -1.56 -4.52 2.33
C ALA A 100 -0.89 -3.98 3.61
N TYR A 101 -0.74 -2.66 3.73
CA TYR A 101 -0.03 -2.00 4.83
C TYR A 101 -0.95 -1.28 5.83
N VAL A 102 -2.27 -1.25 5.56
CA VAL A 102 -3.29 -0.57 6.39
C VAL A 102 -3.89 -1.51 7.43
N ALA A 103 -3.96 -2.81 7.14
CA ALA A 103 -4.64 -3.80 7.98
C ALA A 103 -3.74 -4.50 9.03
N GLY A 104 -2.53 -3.99 9.29
CA GLY A 104 -1.62 -4.60 10.27
C GLY A 104 -1.03 -5.95 9.83
N GLY A 105 -0.34 -5.98 8.68
CA GLY A 105 0.56 -7.08 8.31
C GLY A 105 1.61 -7.36 9.39
N PRO A 106 2.13 -8.60 9.49
CA PRO A 106 2.21 -9.41 10.70
C PRO A 106 3.03 -8.77 11.83
N SER A 107 2.36 -7.97 12.66
CA SER A 107 2.80 -7.65 14.03
C SER A 107 1.87 -8.30 15.07
N LEU A 108 1.25 -9.43 14.72
CA LEU A 108 0.37 -10.21 15.62
C LEU A 108 1.09 -11.28 16.45
N ALA A 109 2.43 -11.35 16.43
CA ALA A 109 3.19 -12.33 17.21
C ALA A 109 4.19 -11.65 18.17
N LYS A 110 3.65 -10.90 19.14
CA LYS A 110 4.29 -10.76 20.44
C LYS A 110 3.21 -10.88 21.52
N GLN A 111 2.69 -12.11 21.66
CA GLN A 111 2.10 -12.59 22.90
C GLN A 111 3.18 -13.34 23.67
#